data_AF-A0A2X3ILB3-F1
#
_entry.id   AF-A0A2X3ILB3-F1
#
_cell.length_a   1.000
_cell.length_b   1.000
_cell.length_c   1.000
_cell.angle_alpha   90.00
_cell.angle_beta   90.00
_cell.angle_gamma   90.00
#
_symmetry.space_group_name_H-M   'P 1'
#
loop_
_entity.id
_entity.type
_entity.pdbx_description
1 polymer ?
#
loop_
_entity_poly.entity_id
_entity_poly.type
_entity_poly.pdbx_seq_one_letter_code
_entity_poly.pdbx_strand_id
1 'polypeptide(L)'
;MKERMIVEIRLKDGFSAYKIAKELNRPINTVLNEIRRGTTKQIKQGKEFNVYFADTGEAVYKKNRLKSSRKYKLLECSDFIKYVVDKVKNNHWSLDACVGEALHSSRFSPSQIIQQKRFITM
;
A
#
# COMPACT_ATOMS: atom_id res chain seq x y z
N MET A 1 -13.70 0.36 -6.09
CA MET A 1 -14.86 1.29 -6.04
C MET A 1 -16.05 0.74 -5.26
N LYS A 2 -16.61 -0.45 -5.58
CA LYS A 2 -17.84 -0.98 -4.96
C LYS A 2 -17.89 -0.90 -3.42
N GLU A 3 -16.84 -1.34 -2.71
CA GLU A 3 -16.86 -1.33 -1.22
C GLU A 3 -16.90 0.08 -0.61
N ARG A 4 -16.16 1.06 -1.16
CA ARG A 4 -16.14 2.44 -0.63
C ARG A 4 -17.48 3.15 -0.79
N MET A 5 -18.15 2.89 -1.91
CA MET A 5 -19.48 3.42 -2.19
C MET A 5 -20.52 2.86 -1.21
N ILE A 6 -20.40 1.57 -0.85
CA ILE A 6 -21.21 0.97 0.23
C ILE A 6 -20.92 1.65 1.57
N VAL A 7 -19.65 1.89 1.92
CA VAL A 7 -19.29 2.63 3.15
C VAL A 7 -19.97 4.01 3.16
N GLU A 8 -19.95 4.74 2.05
CA GLU A 8 -20.56 6.07 1.95
C GLU A 8 -22.08 6.03 2.15
N ILE A 9 -22.77 5.12 1.47
CA ILE A 9 -24.23 4.95 1.59
C ILE A 9 -24.59 4.57 3.04
N ARG A 10 -23.90 3.57 3.61
CA ARG A 10 -24.19 3.09 4.98
C ARG A 10 -23.91 4.14 6.06
N LEU A 11 -22.91 4.99 5.86
CA LEU A 11 -22.68 6.12 6.77
C LEU A 11 -23.80 7.16 6.70
N LYS A 12 -24.36 7.42 5.50
CA LYS A 12 -25.54 8.27 5.33
C LYS A 12 -26.78 7.66 5.99
N ASP A 13 -26.91 6.33 5.97
CA ASP A 13 -27.94 5.57 6.69
C ASP A 13 -27.72 5.53 8.23
N GLY A 14 -26.64 6.14 8.75
CA GLY A 14 -26.33 6.20 10.18
C GLY A 14 -25.73 4.90 10.75
N PHE A 15 -25.18 4.01 9.92
CA PHE A 15 -24.59 2.76 10.41
C PHE A 15 -23.28 3.02 11.13
N SER A 16 -23.01 2.23 12.18
CA SER A 16 -21.71 2.24 12.85
C SER A 16 -20.64 1.56 11.98
N ALA A 17 -19.38 1.99 12.13
CA ALA A 17 -18.24 1.38 11.42
C ALA A 17 -18.13 -0.13 11.67
N TYR A 18 -18.54 -0.61 12.85
CA TYR A 18 -18.57 -2.04 13.16
C TYR A 18 -19.60 -2.79 12.28
N LYS A 19 -20.81 -2.24 12.13
CA LYS A 19 -21.86 -2.86 11.31
C LYS A 19 -21.44 -2.92 9.84
N ILE A 20 -20.84 -1.83 9.34
CA ILE A 20 -20.28 -1.76 7.98
C ILE A 20 -19.17 -2.79 7.80
N ALA A 21 -18.28 -2.94 8.78
CA ALA A 21 -17.20 -3.92 8.73
C ALA A 21 -17.72 -5.37 8.67
N LYS A 22 -18.78 -5.69 9.41
CA LYS A 22 -19.44 -7.01 9.35
C LYS A 22 -20.10 -7.25 8.00
N GLU A 23 -20.80 -6.26 7.45
CA GLU A 23 -21.44 -6.38 6.13
C GLU A 23 -20.42 -6.61 5.00
N LEU A 24 -19.29 -5.88 5.03
CA LEU A 24 -18.23 -6.03 4.03
C LEU A 24 -17.30 -7.22 4.29
N ASN A 25 -17.50 -7.95 5.39
CA ASN A 25 -16.58 -8.98 5.88
C ASN A 25 -15.12 -8.48 5.95
N ARG A 26 -14.92 -7.28 6.51
CA ARG A 26 -13.62 -6.64 6.69
C ARG A 26 -13.29 -6.46 8.17
N PRO A 27 -12.00 -6.46 8.54
CA PRO A 27 -11.60 -6.00 9.86
C PRO A 27 -12.07 -4.56 10.11
N ILE A 28 -12.53 -4.26 11.32
CA ILE A 28 -13.03 -2.92 11.69
C ILE A 28 -11.98 -1.84 11.44
N ASN A 29 -10.70 -2.14 11.69
CA ASN A 29 -9.59 -1.20 11.47
C ASN A 29 -9.47 -0.79 10.00
N THR A 30 -9.81 -1.67 9.07
CA THR A 30 -9.80 -1.36 7.63
C THR A 30 -10.86 -0.32 7.31
N VAL A 31 -12.08 -0.49 7.83
CA VAL A 31 -13.18 0.44 7.63
C VAL A 31 -12.90 1.78 8.32
N LEU A 32 -12.42 1.78 9.56
CA LEU A 32 -12.05 3.00 10.28
C LEU A 32 -10.94 3.79 9.55
N ASN A 33 -9.92 3.10 9.05
CA ASN A 33 -8.87 3.73 8.27
C ASN A 33 -9.38 4.29 6.94
N GLU A 34 -10.32 3.60 6.31
CA GLU A 34 -10.97 4.10 5.10
C GLU A 34 -11.77 5.37 5.37
N ILE A 35 -12.64 5.35 6.39
CA ILE A 35 -13.43 6.50 6.81
C ILE A 35 -12.52 7.69 7.11
N ARG A 36 -11.49 7.49 7.94
CA ARG A 36 -10.51 8.53 8.28
C ARG A 36 -9.83 9.15 7.04
N ARG A 37 -9.59 8.35 5.98
CA ARG A 37 -9.00 8.86 4.73
C ARG A 37 -9.99 9.69 3.91
N GLY A 38 -11.28 9.33 3.90
CA GLY A 38 -12.29 9.99 3.08
C GLY A 38 -13.11 11.06 3.79
N THR A 39 -13.01 11.19 5.12
CA THR A 39 -13.69 12.23 5.90
C THR A 39 -13.04 13.59 5.66
N THR A 40 -13.83 14.56 5.23
CA THR A 40 -13.42 15.95 4.99
C THR A 40 -14.26 16.92 5.80
N LYS A 41 -13.62 18.01 6.24
CA LYS A 41 -14.32 19.17 6.81
C LYS A 41 -14.99 19.95 5.69
N GLN A 42 -16.28 20.20 5.83
CA GLN A 42 -17.11 20.98 4.93
C GLN A 42 -17.78 22.09 5.73
N ILE A 43 -17.87 23.30 5.17
CA ILE A 43 -18.61 24.41 5.78
C ILE A 43 -19.93 24.54 5.02
N LYS A 44 -21.05 24.39 5.73
CA LYS A 44 -22.38 24.63 5.17
C LYS A 44 -23.11 25.65 6.05
N GLN A 45 -23.50 26.77 5.45
CA GLN A 45 -24.22 27.85 6.15
C GLN A 45 -23.50 28.33 7.44
N GLY A 46 -22.17 28.49 7.37
CA GLY A 46 -21.35 28.94 8.51
C GLY A 46 -21.09 27.88 9.60
N LYS A 47 -21.59 26.65 9.45
CA LYS A 47 -21.31 25.53 10.36
C LYS A 47 -20.36 24.51 9.73
N GLU A 48 -19.37 24.08 10.50
CA GLU A 48 -18.44 23.01 10.11
C GLU A 48 -19.08 21.63 10.32
N PHE A 49 -18.96 20.76 9.32
CA PHE A 49 -19.38 19.36 9.37
C PHE A 49 -18.30 18.45 8.79
N ASN A 50 -18.18 17.25 9.37
CA ASN A 50 -17.30 16.22 8.84
C ASN A 50 -18.13 15.24 7.99
N VAL A 51 -17.81 15.13 6.70
CA VAL A 51 -18.54 14.26 5.77
C VAL A 51 -17.55 13.34 5.06
N TYR A 52 -17.88 12.05 5.00
CA TYR A 52 -17.12 11.06 4.24
C TYR A 52 -17.52 11.08 2.76
N PHE A 53 -16.51 11.08 1.88
CA PHE A 53 -16.68 10.92 0.44
C PHE A 53 -15.80 9.79 -0.07
N ALA A 54 -16.38 8.83 -0.80
CA ALA A 54 -15.64 7.68 -1.34
C ALA A 54 -14.50 8.12 -2.29
N ASP A 55 -14.77 9.13 -3.13
CA ASP A 55 -13.80 9.66 -4.09
C ASP A 55 -12.60 10.29 -3.39
N THR A 56 -12.83 11.03 -2.30
CA THR A 56 -11.75 11.59 -1.49
C THR A 56 -10.90 10.50 -0.86
N GLY A 57 -11.54 9.46 -0.29
CA GLY A 57 -10.84 8.32 0.29
C GLY A 57 -9.94 7.61 -0.74
N GLU A 58 -10.43 7.45 -1.96
CA GLU A 58 -9.67 6.87 -3.07
C GLU A 58 -8.51 7.77 -3.52
N ALA A 59 -8.75 9.07 -3.69
CA ALA A 59 -7.73 10.03 -4.08
C ALA A 59 -6.57 10.09 -3.06
N VAL A 60 -6.90 10.14 -1.77
CA VAL A 60 -5.91 10.11 -0.67
C VAL A 60 -5.15 8.80 -0.67
N TYR A 61 -5.83 7.66 -0.85
CA TYR A 61 -5.17 6.36 -0.95
C TYR A 61 -4.17 6.32 -2.12
N LYS A 62 -4.58 6.74 -3.33
CA LYS A 62 -3.69 6.77 -4.51
C LYS A 62 -2.48 7.68 -4.28
N LYS A 63 -2.68 8.87 -3.74
CA LYS A 63 -1.61 9.80 -3.39
C LYS A 63 -0.61 9.18 -2.40
N ASN A 64 -1.10 8.51 -1.37
CA ASN A 64 -0.24 7.84 -0.38
C ASN A 64 0.47 6.62 -0.98
N ARG A 65 -0.21 5.87 -1.85
CA ARG A 65 0.38 4.71 -2.54
C ARG A 65 1.56 5.10 -3.41
N LEU A 66 1.48 6.24 -4.10
CA LEU A 66 2.59 6.78 -4.89
C LEU A 66 3.82 7.15 -4.04
N LYS A 67 3.61 7.53 -2.77
CA LYS A 67 4.69 7.84 -1.81
C LYS A 67 5.26 6.59 -1.13
N SER A 68 4.47 5.52 -1.05
CA SER A 68 4.88 4.27 -0.38
C SER A 68 6.00 3.52 -1.12
N SER A 69 6.18 3.76 -2.42
CA SER A 69 7.28 3.16 -3.19
C SER A 69 8.57 3.95 -3.03
N ARG A 70 9.65 3.30 -2.59
CA ARG A 70 11.01 3.87 -2.59
C ARG A 70 11.55 3.91 -4.03
N LYS A 71 11.18 4.94 -4.81
CA LYS A 71 11.59 5.09 -6.22
C LYS A 71 13.11 5.02 -6.41
N TYR A 72 13.87 5.66 -5.52
CA TYR A 72 15.34 5.67 -5.58
C TYR A 72 15.96 4.29 -5.34
N LYS A 73 15.43 3.52 -4.39
CA LYS A 73 15.91 2.15 -4.12
C LYS A 73 15.65 1.20 -5.29
N LEU A 74 14.53 1.39 -6.01
CA LEU A 74 14.26 0.61 -7.23
C LEU A 74 15.28 0.90 -8.33
N LEU A 75 15.77 2.14 -8.45
CA LEU A 75 16.82 2.51 -9.41
C LEU A 75 18.16 1.87 -9.02
N GLU A 76 18.53 1.97 -7.73
CA GLU A 76 19.76 1.37 -7.19
C GLU A 76 19.80 -0.15 -7.37
N CYS A 77 18.66 -0.83 -7.19
CA CYS A 77 18.54 -2.27 -7.30
C CYS A 77 18.20 -2.77 -8.73
N SER A 78 18.10 -1.88 -9.72
CA SER A 78 17.56 -2.23 -11.05
C SER A 78 18.40 -3.31 -11.75
N ASP A 79 19.72 -3.24 -11.64
CA ASP A 79 20.63 -4.23 -12.24
C ASP A 79 20.58 -5.58 -11.52
N PHE A 80 20.40 -5.58 -10.19
CA PHE A 80 20.14 -6.79 -9.42
C PHE A 80 18.81 -7.44 -9.82
N ILE A 81 17.75 -6.65 -10.05
CA ILE A 81 16.46 -7.16 -10.51
C ILE A 81 16.60 -7.83 -11.88
N LYS A 82 17.31 -7.21 -12.83
CA LYS A 82 17.55 -7.81 -14.16
C LYS A 82 18.30 -9.14 -14.04
N TYR A 83 19.32 -9.19 -13.19
CA TYR A 83 20.08 -10.40 -12.90
C TYR A 83 19.21 -11.52 -12.33
N VAL A 84 18.40 -11.21 -11.32
CA VAL A 84 17.47 -12.20 -10.72
C VAL A 84 16.48 -12.71 -11.77
N VAL A 85 15.91 -11.81 -12.59
CA VAL A 85 14.97 -12.20 -13.65
C VAL A 85 15.62 -13.13 -14.68
N ASP A 86 16.86 -12.87 -15.07
CA ASP A 86 17.63 -13.74 -15.96
C ASP A 86 17.88 -15.12 -15.34
N LYS A 87 18.37 -15.18 -14.09
CA LYS A 87 18.66 -16.43 -13.39
C LYS A 87 17.41 -17.26 -13.08
N VAL A 88 16.30 -16.62 -12.76
CA VAL A 88 15.03 -17.32 -12.54
C VAL A 88 14.50 -17.89 -13.85
N LYS A 89 14.60 -17.15 -14.97
CA LYS A 89 14.07 -17.60 -16.27
C LYS A 89 14.94 -18.64 -16.95
N ASN A 90 16.26 -18.44 -16.95
CA ASN A 90 17.20 -19.24 -17.74
C ASN A 90 17.88 -20.36 -16.94
N ASN A 91 18.04 -20.16 -15.62
CA ASN A 91 18.71 -21.12 -14.74
C ASN A 91 17.78 -21.75 -13.71
N HIS A 92 16.50 -21.35 -13.66
CA HIS A 92 15.50 -21.81 -12.68
C HIS A 92 15.96 -21.66 -11.22
N TRP A 93 16.77 -20.64 -10.94
CA TRP A 93 17.25 -20.39 -9.58
C TRP A 93 16.14 -19.84 -8.68
N SER A 94 16.20 -20.18 -7.39
CA SER A 94 15.38 -19.52 -6.38
C SER A 94 15.87 -18.10 -6.11
N LEU A 95 15.00 -17.24 -5.58
CA LEU A 95 15.38 -15.87 -5.21
C LEU A 95 16.53 -15.88 -4.19
N ASP A 96 16.48 -16.78 -3.21
CA ASP A 96 17.52 -16.93 -2.18
C ASP A 96 18.86 -17.38 -2.78
N ALA A 97 18.85 -18.28 -3.78
CA ALA A 97 20.07 -18.67 -4.49
C ALA A 97 20.69 -17.47 -5.24
N CYS A 98 19.86 -16.63 -5.86
CA CYS A 98 20.33 -15.41 -6.52
C CYS A 98 20.91 -14.40 -5.52
N VAL A 99 20.30 -14.24 -4.34
CA VAL A 99 20.81 -13.36 -3.28
C VAL A 99 22.13 -13.88 -2.71
N GLY A 100 22.22 -15.19 -2.43
CA GLY A 100 23.42 -15.82 -1.89
C GLY A 100 24.60 -15.73 -2.86
N GLU A 101 24.36 -16.01 -4.15
CA GLU A 101 25.40 -15.88 -5.18
C GLU A 101 25.84 -14.42 -5.32
N ALA A 102 24.91 -13.47 -5.38
CA ALA A 102 25.23 -12.05 -5.53
C ALA A 102 26.08 -11.50 -4.38
N LEU A 103 25.88 -12.02 -3.16
CA LEU A 103 26.69 -11.69 -1.99
C LEU A 103 28.08 -12.32 -2.07
N HIS A 104 28.19 -13.55 -2.57
CA HIS A 104 29.46 -14.27 -2.67
C HIS A 104 30.33 -13.78 -3.83
N SER A 105 29.72 -13.42 -4.96
CA SER A 105 30.43 -12.97 -6.16
C SER A 105 30.91 -11.52 -6.09
N SER A 106 30.53 -10.77 -5.05
CA SER A 106 30.82 -9.32 -4.88
C SER A 106 30.44 -8.47 -6.10
N ARG A 107 29.56 -9.00 -6.98
CA ARG A 107 29.15 -8.37 -8.24
C ARG A 107 28.19 -7.20 -8.00
N PHE A 108 27.53 -7.17 -6.85
CA PHE A 108 26.59 -6.13 -6.46
C PHE A 108 26.97 -5.57 -5.10
N SER A 109 26.82 -4.26 -4.94
CA SER A 109 26.99 -3.64 -3.61
C SER A 109 25.86 -4.12 -2.68
N PRO A 110 26.11 -4.27 -1.35
CA PRO A 110 25.08 -4.67 -0.39
C PRO A 110 23.84 -3.76 -0.34
N SER A 111 23.94 -2.53 -0.84
CA SER A 111 22.84 -1.59 -1.02
C SER A 111 21.91 -1.95 -2.19
N GLN A 112 22.46 -2.58 -3.24
CA GLN A 112 21.75 -2.95 -4.47
C GLN A 112 21.05 -4.32 -4.35
N ILE A 113 21.52 -5.18 -3.44
CA ILE A 113 20.91 -6.49 -3.20
C ILE A 113 19.65 -6.32 -2.33
N ILE A 114 18.50 -6.75 -2.87
CA ILE A 114 17.23 -6.72 -2.14
C ILE A 114 17.15 -7.98 -1.26
N GLN A 115 17.29 -7.80 0.05
CA GLN A 115 16.93 -8.85 1.01
C GLN A 115 15.44 -8.74 1.38
N GLN A 116 14.76 -9.88 1.50
CA GLN A 116 13.35 -9.93 1.91
C GLN A 116 13.11 -9.38 3.34
N LYS A 117 14.16 -9.26 4.16
CA LYS A 117 14.10 -8.84 5.58
C LYS A 117 14.68 -7.45 5.88
N ARG A 118 14.36 -6.41 5.09
CA ARG A 118 14.62 -5.01 5.49
C ARG A 118 13.37 -4.12 5.41
N PHE A 119 12.25 -4.64 5.91
CA PHE A 119 11.21 -3.81 6.52
C PHE A 119 11.43 -3.89 8.02
N ILE A 120 11.53 -2.75 8.72
CA ILE A 120 11.98 -2.56 10.12
C ILE A 120 13.47 -2.20 10.21
N THR A 121 13.76 -0.90 10.08
CA THR A 121 14.22 -0.07 11.21
C THR A 121 14.00 1.39 10.82
N MET A 122 13.28 2.12 11.70
CA MET A 122 13.33 3.58 11.81
C MET A 122 14.66 3.96 12.47
#